data_AF-A0A3M8SYE7-F1
#
_entry.id   AF-A0A3M8SYE7-F1
#
_cell.length_a   1.000
_cell.length_b   1.000
_cell.length_c   1.000
_cell.angle_alpha   90.00
_cell.angle_beta   90.00
_cell.angle_gamma   90.00
#
_symmetry.space_group_name_H-M   'P 1'
#
loop_
_entity.id
_entity.type
_entity.pdbx_description
1 polymer ?
#
loop_
_entity_poly.entity_id
_entity_poly.type
_entity_poly.pdbx_seq_one_letter_code
_entity_poly.pdbx_strand_id
1 'polypeptide(L)'
;MSRPFLSAAVLSLALCAGVAAAQERTVIQAENVRYAYAEVLRVEPVYQTLTATRIEQRCDQSPRPQADGSRLSRVVGAVKDALARETPEPAERCRAVPVEREFRRPIAYDVDYVYKGSRYRSRLPEDPGNRLRIRIGVTPIVSPVGER
;
A
#
# COMPACT_ATOMS: atom_id res chain seq x y z
N MET A 1 21.47 -28.47 84.40
CA MET A 1 21.03 -27.09 84.19
C MET A 1 21.43 -26.64 82.78
N SER A 2 20.61 -26.96 81.78
CA SER A 2 20.81 -26.57 80.38
C SER A 2 19.71 -25.58 80.00
N ARG A 3 20.12 -24.37 79.59
CA ARG A 3 19.24 -23.20 79.41
C ARG A 3 18.66 -23.18 77.98
N PRO A 4 17.33 -23.00 77.80
CA PRO A 4 16.68 -22.93 76.50
C PRO A 4 16.63 -21.47 76.00
N PHE A 5 17.74 -20.94 75.49
CA PHE A 5 17.76 -19.59 74.89
C PHE A 5 17.96 -19.58 73.37
N LEU A 6 18.25 -20.73 72.75
CA LEU A 6 18.53 -20.81 71.31
C LEU A 6 17.27 -20.80 70.43
N SER A 7 16.10 -21.18 70.94
CA SER A 7 14.91 -21.36 70.09
C SER A 7 14.15 -20.06 69.78
N ALA A 8 14.34 -18.98 70.57
CA ALA A 8 13.60 -17.72 70.36
C ALA A 8 14.21 -16.82 69.26
N ALA A 9 15.52 -16.95 69.01
CA ALA A 9 16.21 -16.12 68.01
C ALA A 9 15.86 -16.52 66.56
N VAL A 10 15.59 -17.81 66.31
CA VAL A 10 15.29 -18.32 64.95
C VAL A 10 13.90 -17.90 64.46
N LEU A 11 12.93 -17.75 65.36
CA LEU A 11 11.56 -17.35 64.98
C LEU A 11 11.46 -15.86 64.60
N SER A 12 12.41 -15.02 65.05
CA SER A 12 12.40 -13.57 64.78
C SER A 12 13.00 -13.21 63.41
N LEU A 13 13.93 -14.03 62.89
CA LEU A 13 14.56 -13.76 61.58
C LEU A 13 13.65 -14.13 60.39
N ALA A 14 12.67 -15.02 60.57
CA ALA A 14 11.78 -15.46 59.50
C ALA A 14 10.70 -14.41 59.12
N LEU A 15 10.38 -13.46 60.01
CA LEU A 15 9.37 -12.44 59.73
C LEU A 15 9.86 -11.26 58.86
N CYS A 16 11.18 -11.10 58.68
CA CYS A 16 11.72 -9.93 57.98
C CYS A 16 11.94 -10.12 56.47
N ALA A 17 11.80 -11.34 55.93
CA ALA A 17 12.08 -11.63 54.52
C ALA A 17 10.94 -11.26 53.54
N GLY A 18 9.78 -10.81 54.04
CA GLY A 18 8.57 -10.62 53.22
C GLY A 18 8.35 -9.23 52.61
N VAL A 19 9.18 -8.22 52.89
CA VAL A 19 8.82 -6.80 52.60
C VAL A 19 9.55 -6.15 51.42
N ALA A 20 10.46 -6.83 50.73
CA ALA A 20 11.34 -6.18 49.74
C ALA A 20 10.75 -5.99 48.33
N ALA A 21 9.56 -6.52 48.01
CA ALA A 21 9.01 -6.49 46.64
C ALA A 21 7.67 -5.76 46.49
N ALA A 22 7.24 -4.94 47.47
CA ALA A 22 5.86 -4.44 47.53
C ALA A 22 5.66 -2.93 47.27
N GLN A 23 6.68 -2.17 46.85
CA GLN A 23 6.54 -0.71 46.68
C GLN A 23 6.94 -0.15 45.31
N GLU A 24 7.09 -0.97 44.27
CA GLU A 24 7.10 -0.42 42.92
C GLU A 24 5.66 -0.30 42.42
N ARG A 25 4.94 0.70 42.94
CA ARG A 25 3.63 1.09 42.41
C ARG A 25 3.87 1.82 41.10
N THR A 26 4.21 1.07 40.05
CA THR A 26 4.19 1.58 38.68
C THR A 26 2.74 1.98 38.40
N VAL A 27 2.47 3.27 38.46
CA VAL A 27 1.19 3.81 38.02
C VAL A 27 1.20 3.66 36.50
N ILE A 28 0.63 2.57 36.00
CA ILE A 28 0.36 2.39 34.58
C ILE A 28 -0.62 3.51 34.19
N GLN A 29 -0.10 4.60 33.65
CA GLN A 29 -0.94 5.68 33.17
C GLN A 29 -1.71 5.15 31.96
N ALA A 30 -3.03 5.02 32.10
CA ALA A 30 -3.90 4.71 30.97
C ALA A 30 -3.73 5.81 29.91
N GLU A 31 -3.46 5.42 28.66
CA GLU A 31 -3.30 6.37 27.56
C GLU A 31 -4.60 7.15 27.38
N ASN A 32 -4.54 8.47 27.55
CA ASN A 32 -5.71 9.33 27.35
C ASN A 32 -5.91 9.55 25.86
N VAL A 33 -6.80 8.75 25.27
CA VAL A 33 -7.10 8.81 23.84
C VAL A 33 -8.35 9.64 23.59
N ARG A 34 -8.28 10.53 22.60
CA ARG A 34 -9.44 11.27 22.06
C ARG A 34 -9.44 11.18 20.54
N TYR A 35 -10.63 11.10 19.95
CA TYR A 35 -10.81 11.18 18.50
C TYR A 35 -11.16 12.61 18.11
N ALA A 36 -10.61 13.07 17.00
CA ALA A 36 -10.95 14.35 16.42
C ALA A 36 -10.98 14.27 14.90
N TYR A 37 -11.48 15.32 14.26
CA TYR A 37 -11.40 15.50 12.82
C TYR A 37 -10.37 16.57 12.48
N ALA A 38 -9.47 16.23 11.58
CA ALA A 38 -8.54 17.13 10.93
C ALA A 38 -9.05 17.53 9.54
N GLU A 39 -8.61 18.68 9.07
CA GLU A 39 -8.89 19.16 7.72
C GLU A 39 -7.79 18.69 6.77
N VAL A 40 -8.19 18.08 5.66
CA VAL A 40 -7.25 17.56 4.67
C VAL A 40 -6.83 18.69 3.74
N LEU A 41 -5.51 18.85 3.57
CA LEU A 41 -4.93 19.87 2.70
C LEU A 41 -4.59 19.30 1.32
N ARG A 42 -4.06 18.08 1.26
CA ARG A 42 -3.63 17.42 0.02
C ARG A 42 -3.71 15.90 0.13
N VAL A 43 -4.11 15.25 -0.97
CA VAL A 43 -4.11 13.80 -1.14
C VAL A 43 -3.31 13.45 -2.40
N GLU A 44 -2.19 12.73 -2.23
CA GLU A 44 -1.31 12.28 -3.32
C GLU A 44 -1.37 10.73 -3.43
N PRO A 45 -1.88 10.16 -4.53
CA PRO A 45 -1.89 8.71 -4.72
C PRO A 45 -0.48 8.17 -4.98
N VAL A 46 -0.11 7.13 -4.24
CA VAL A 46 1.14 6.38 -4.41
C VAL A 46 0.88 5.19 -5.33
N TYR A 47 1.43 5.23 -6.54
CA TYR A 47 1.27 4.16 -7.52
C TYR A 47 2.39 3.12 -7.45
N GLN A 48 2.04 1.86 -7.64
CA GLN A 48 2.96 0.76 -7.90
C GLN A 48 2.93 0.40 -9.39
N THR A 49 4.10 0.32 -10.03
CA THR A 49 4.28 -0.20 -11.39
C THR A 49 4.40 -1.72 -11.33
N LEU A 50 3.54 -2.42 -12.06
CA LEU A 50 3.56 -3.87 -12.22
C LEU A 50 3.76 -4.19 -13.69
N THR A 51 4.78 -5.00 -14.01
CA THR A 51 4.99 -5.50 -15.37
C THR A 51 4.22 -6.80 -15.54
N ALA A 52 3.36 -6.88 -16.53
CA ALA A 52 2.65 -8.10 -16.89
C ALA A 52 2.81 -8.40 -18.38
N THR A 53 3.11 -9.65 -18.70
CA THR A 53 3.22 -10.14 -20.07
C THR A 53 1.84 -10.56 -20.56
N ARG A 54 1.27 -9.84 -21.54
CA ARG A 54 0.03 -10.24 -22.21
C ARG A 54 0.36 -10.81 -23.58
N ILE A 55 -0.26 -11.94 -23.93
CA ILE A 55 -0.18 -12.49 -25.28
C ILE A 55 -1.08 -11.64 -26.19
N GLU A 56 -0.48 -10.97 -27.17
CA GLU A 56 -1.19 -10.22 -28.21
C GLU A 56 -0.97 -10.88 -29.57
N GLN A 57 -2.00 -10.84 -30.43
CA GLN A 57 -1.87 -11.30 -31.81
C GLN A 57 -1.26 -10.18 -32.65
N ARG A 58 -0.05 -10.40 -33.15
CA ARG A 58 0.62 -9.52 -34.12
C ARG A 58 0.46 -10.13 -35.49
N CYS A 59 -0.32 -9.45 -36.34
CA CYS A 59 -0.54 -9.85 -37.73
C CYS A 59 0.36 -9.01 -38.64
N ASP A 60 1.20 -9.67 -39.44
CA ASP A 60 2.00 -9.01 -40.46
C ASP A 60 1.09 -8.68 -41.65
N GLN A 61 0.95 -7.40 -42.00
CA GLN A 61 0.23 -7.01 -43.21
C GLN A 61 1.10 -7.36 -44.42
N SER A 62 0.65 -8.33 -45.23
CA SER A 62 1.23 -8.60 -46.54
C SER A 62 1.04 -7.37 -47.45
N PRO A 63 2.06 -6.93 -48.21
CA PRO A 63 1.91 -5.82 -49.13
C PRO A 63 0.82 -6.15 -50.15
N ARG A 64 -0.26 -5.35 -50.18
CA ARG A 64 -1.25 -5.45 -51.26
C ARG A 64 -0.54 -5.08 -52.57
N PRO A 65 -0.71 -5.85 -53.65
CA PRO A 65 -0.20 -5.46 -54.96
C PRO A 65 -0.81 -4.09 -55.33
N GLN A 66 0.00 -3.05 -55.44
CA GLN A 66 -0.47 -1.78 -56.00
C GLN A 66 -0.71 -2.01 -57.50
N ALA A 67 -1.99 -2.07 -57.87
CA ALA A 67 -2.40 -2.13 -59.27
C ALA A 67 -2.22 -0.74 -59.91
N ASP A 68 -0.99 -0.45 -60.32
CA ASP A 68 -0.73 0.69 -61.19
C ASP A 68 -1.13 0.30 -62.63
N GLY A 69 -2.19 0.90 -63.14
CA GLY A 69 -2.79 0.46 -64.40
C GLY A 69 -3.77 1.46 -65.03
N SER A 70 -3.51 1.74 -66.32
CA SER A 70 -4.36 2.50 -67.24
C SER A 70 -5.82 2.02 -67.25
N ARG A 71 -6.77 2.88 -67.65
CA ARG A 71 -8.24 2.66 -67.59
C ARG A 71 -8.71 1.31 -68.19
N LEU A 72 -7.99 0.80 -69.19
CA LEU A 72 -8.26 -0.50 -69.82
C LEU A 72 -7.91 -1.69 -68.89
N SER A 73 -6.84 -1.61 -68.10
CA SER A 73 -6.46 -2.66 -67.14
C SER A 73 -7.45 -2.82 -66.00
N ARG A 74 -8.19 -1.76 -65.62
CA ARG A 74 -9.23 -1.83 -64.57
C ARG A 74 -10.43 -2.67 -65.00
N VAL A 75 -10.82 -2.56 -66.26
CA VAL A 75 -11.94 -3.35 -66.80
C VAL A 75 -11.56 -4.83 -66.85
N VAL A 76 -10.35 -5.16 -67.33
CA VAL A 76 -9.87 -6.54 -67.38
C VAL A 76 -9.69 -7.14 -65.99
N GLY A 77 -9.24 -6.36 -65.00
CA GLY A 77 -9.16 -6.78 -63.61
C GLY A 77 -10.53 -7.18 -63.02
N ALA A 78 -11.57 -6.37 -63.24
CA ALA A 78 -12.90 -6.63 -62.69
C ALA A 78 -13.55 -7.92 -63.22
N VAL A 79 -13.36 -8.25 -64.51
CA VAL A 79 -13.89 -9.50 -65.07
C VAL A 79 -13.08 -10.71 -64.59
N LYS A 80 -11.76 -10.53 -64.39
CA LYS A 80 -10.89 -11.58 -63.86
C LYS A 80 -11.24 -11.91 -62.40
N ASP A 81 -11.57 -10.92 -61.58
CA ASP A 81 -12.03 -11.13 -60.20
C ASP A 81 -13.42 -11.79 -60.13
N ALA A 82 -14.34 -11.44 -61.03
CA ALA A 82 -15.67 -12.06 -61.08
C ALA A 82 -15.65 -13.54 -61.49
N LEU A 83 -14.59 -13.98 -62.16
CA LEU A 83 -14.38 -15.36 -62.63
C LEU A 83 -13.38 -16.15 -61.78
N ALA A 84 -12.58 -15.47 -60.96
CA ALA A 84 -11.67 -16.10 -60.02
C ALA A 84 -12.50 -16.73 -58.90
N ARG A 85 -12.55 -18.07 -58.86
CA ARG A 85 -12.91 -18.80 -57.64
C ARG A 85 -12.02 -18.29 -56.52
N GLU A 86 -12.64 -17.90 -55.40
CA GLU A 86 -12.03 -17.40 -54.15
C GLU A 86 -10.63 -17.99 -53.98
N THR A 87 -9.61 -17.27 -54.46
CA THR A 87 -8.25 -17.59 -54.09
C THR A 87 -8.17 -17.13 -52.65
N PRO A 88 -7.87 -18.00 -51.67
CA PRO A 88 -7.83 -17.58 -50.29
C PRO A 88 -6.89 -16.38 -50.20
N GLU A 89 -7.44 -15.23 -49.79
CA GLU A 89 -6.67 -14.03 -49.42
C GLU A 89 -5.43 -14.50 -48.67
N PRO A 90 -4.23 -13.92 -48.93
CA PRO A 90 -3.02 -14.35 -48.24
C PRO A 90 -3.29 -14.29 -46.75
N ALA A 91 -3.44 -15.48 -46.14
CA ALA A 91 -3.90 -15.58 -44.77
C ALA A 91 -2.99 -14.70 -43.92
N GLU A 92 -3.57 -13.69 -43.27
CA GLU A 92 -2.84 -12.80 -42.39
C GLU A 92 -2.07 -13.68 -41.41
N ARG A 93 -0.74 -13.65 -41.49
CA ARG A 93 0.10 -14.48 -40.63
C ARG A 93 0.15 -13.81 -39.26
N CYS A 94 -0.86 -14.10 -38.45
CA CYS A 94 -0.92 -13.67 -37.07
C CYS A 94 -0.07 -14.60 -36.20
N ARG A 95 0.81 -14.01 -35.38
CA ARG A 95 1.58 -14.72 -34.36
C ARG A 95 1.21 -14.19 -32.98
N ALA A 96 1.03 -15.10 -32.03
CA ALA A 96 0.95 -14.79 -30.62
C ALA A 96 2.33 -14.30 -30.12
N VAL A 97 2.42 -13.01 -29.77
CA VAL A 97 3.64 -12.38 -29.27
C VAL A 97 3.42 -11.96 -27.81
N PRO A 98 4.31 -12.34 -26.87
CA PRO A 98 4.28 -11.81 -25.52
C PRO A 98 4.65 -10.33 -25.56
N VAL A 99 3.73 -9.45 -25.16
CA VAL A 99 3.96 -8.01 -25.04
C VAL A 99 3.97 -7.67 -23.55
N GLU A 100 5.07 -7.10 -23.08
CA GLU A 100 5.15 -6.55 -21.73
C GLU A 100 4.35 -5.25 -21.66
N ARG A 101 3.45 -5.17 -20.68
CA ARG A 101 2.69 -3.96 -20.37
C ARG A 101 2.95 -3.57 -18.93
N GLU A 102 3.21 -2.28 -18.72
CA GLU A 102 3.30 -1.69 -17.39
C GLU A 102 1.91 -1.25 -16.92
N PHE A 103 1.51 -1.75 -15.76
CA PHE A 103 0.26 -1.40 -15.10
C PHE A 103 0.57 -0.57 -13.85
N ARG A 104 -0.11 0.55 -13.69
CA ARG A 104 0.03 1.41 -12.52
C ARG A 104 -1.24 1.31 -11.68
N ARG A 105 -1.12 0.85 -10.43
CA ARG A 105 -2.23 0.80 -9.46
C ARG A 105 -1.92 1.65 -8.23
N PRO A 106 -2.86 2.47 -7.73
CA PRO A 106 -2.70 3.12 -6.43
C PRO A 106 -2.61 2.05 -5.33
N ILE A 107 -1.60 2.14 -4.47
CA ILE A 107 -1.42 1.24 -3.32
C ILE A 107 -1.62 1.96 -1.98
N ALA A 108 -1.50 3.29 -1.98
CA ALA A 108 -1.66 4.12 -0.80
C ALA A 108 -1.93 5.57 -1.20
N TYR A 109 -2.26 6.40 -0.22
CA TYR A 109 -2.44 7.83 -0.35
C TYR A 109 -1.56 8.54 0.67
N ASP A 110 -0.66 9.40 0.21
CA ASP A 110 0.05 10.33 1.07
C ASP A 110 -0.85 11.54 1.32
N VAL A 111 -1.21 11.75 2.57
CA VAL A 111 -2.20 12.73 2.99
C VAL A 111 -1.54 13.76 3.88
N ASP A 112 -1.55 15.01 3.44
CA ASP A 112 -1.17 16.16 4.24
C ASP A 112 -2.44 16.75 4.88
N TYR A 113 -2.46 16.88 6.20
CA TYR A 113 -3.62 17.38 6.95
C TYR A 113 -3.20 18.35 8.04
N VAL A 114 -4.14 19.19 8.48
CA VAL A 114 -3.93 20.16 9.54
C VAL A 114 -4.86 19.88 10.72
N TYR A 115 -4.30 19.91 11.92
CA TYR A 115 -5.04 19.85 13.16
C TYR A 115 -4.54 20.92 14.12
N LYS A 116 -5.44 21.78 14.58
CA LYS A 116 -5.14 22.88 15.52
C LYS A 116 -3.95 23.75 15.09
N GLY A 117 -3.80 23.98 13.78
CA GLY A 117 -2.73 24.81 13.19
C GLY A 117 -1.44 24.06 12.87
N SER A 118 -1.26 22.84 13.38
CA SER A 118 -0.10 22.00 13.07
C SER A 118 -0.37 21.13 11.85
N ARG A 119 0.60 21.06 10.93
CA ARG A 119 0.54 20.24 9.72
C ARG A 119 1.21 18.88 9.98
N TYR A 120 0.59 17.84 9.44
CA TYR A 120 1.05 16.46 9.55
C TYR A 120 0.93 15.78 8.20
N ARG A 121 1.75 14.75 7.97
CA ARG A 121 1.68 13.87 6.80
C ARG A 121 1.50 12.44 7.27
N SER A 122 0.61 11.68 6.63
CA SER A 122 0.43 10.26 6.90
C SER A 122 0.11 9.51 5.63
N ARG A 123 0.47 8.22 5.59
CA ARG A 123 0.15 7.34 4.47
C ARG A 123 -1.06 6.46 4.84
N LEU A 124 -2.12 6.55 4.05
CA LEU A 124 -3.38 5.84 4.25
C LEU A 124 -3.61 4.79 3.16
N PRO A 125 -4.31 3.69 3.45
CA PRO A 125 -4.67 2.69 2.45
C PRO A 125 -5.79 3.16 1.51
N GLU A 126 -6.63 4.09 1.98
CA GLU A 126 -7.82 4.59 1.29
C GLU A 126 -7.80 6.12 1.25
N ASP A 127 -8.56 6.69 0.31
CA ASP A 127 -8.71 8.15 0.19
C ASP A 127 -9.60 8.68 1.33
N PRO A 128 -9.08 9.58 2.19
CA PRO A 128 -9.85 10.13 3.30
C PRO A 128 -10.86 11.21 2.90
N GLY A 129 -10.81 11.72 1.67
CA GLY A 129 -11.58 12.89 1.24
C GLY A 129 -11.17 14.17 1.97
N ASN A 130 -12.15 15.02 2.34
CA ASN A 130 -11.89 16.37 2.86
C ASN A 130 -11.63 16.43 4.38
N ARG A 131 -11.96 15.38 5.13
CA ARG A 131 -11.83 15.36 6.60
C ARG A 131 -11.27 14.02 7.07
N LEU A 132 -10.20 14.08 7.84
CA LEU A 132 -9.53 12.89 8.36
C LEU A 132 -9.87 12.68 9.83
N ARG A 133 -10.36 11.49 10.19
CA ARG A 133 -10.55 11.10 11.59
C ARG A 133 -9.20 10.69 12.19
N ILE A 134 -8.74 11.42 13.20
CA ILE A 134 -7.44 11.20 13.86
C ILE A 134 -7.61 10.72 15.31
N ARG A 135 -6.64 9.91 15.79
CA ARG A 135 -6.50 9.45 17.18
C ARG A 135 -5.40 10.27 17.88
N ILE A 136 -5.77 10.98 18.93
CA ILE A 136 -4.86 11.84 19.71
C ILE A 136 -4.60 11.15 21.04
N GLY A 137 -3.33 10.81 21.29
CA GLY A 137 -2.85 10.38 22.61
C GLY A 137 -2.27 11.57 23.36
N VAL A 138 -2.73 11.80 24.59
CA VAL A 138 -2.21 12.86 25.46
C VAL A 138 -1.45 12.23 26.62
N THR A 139 -0.17 12.59 26.75
CA THR A 139 0.71 12.11 27.82
C THR A 139 1.30 13.32 28.55
N PRO A 140 1.15 13.41 29.89
CA PRO A 140 1.74 14.50 30.65
C PRO A 140 3.26 14.37 30.71
N ILE A 141 3.96 15.50 30.72
CA ILE A 141 5.40 15.54 30.97
C ILE A 141 5.61 15.65 32.48
N VAL A 142 6.22 14.64 33.09
CA VAL A 142 6.67 14.70 34.49
C VAL A 142 8.10 15.22 34.52
N SER A 143 8.32 16.40 35.12
CA SER A 143 9.68 16.87 35.41
C SER A 143 10.22 16.08 36.60
N PRO A 144 11.45 15.52 36.53
CA PRO A 144 12.06 14.94 37.70
C PRO A 144 12.24 16.04 38.77
N VAL A 145 11.79 15.75 39.99
CA VAL A 145 11.95 16.66 41.13
C VAL A 145 13.44 16.70 41.47
N GLY A 146 14.18 17.72 41.00
CA GLY A 146 15.60 17.84 41.33
C GLY A 146 16.43 18.87 40.58
N GLU A 147 16.03 19.37 39.42
CA GLU A 147 16.78 20.40 38.69
C GLU A 147 16.15 21.77 38.88
N ARG A 148 16.57 22.47 39.95
CA ARG A 148 16.42 23.90 40.11
C ARG A 148 17.68 24.48 40.73
#